data_AF-A0A1V4X9G1-F1
#
_entry.id   AF-A0A1V4X9G1-F1
#
_cell.length_a   1.000
_cell.length_b   1.000
_cell.length_c   1.000
_cell.angle_alpha   90.00
_cell.angle_beta   90.00
_cell.angle_gamma   90.00
#
_symmetry.space_group_name_H-M   'P 1'
#
loop_
_entity.id
_entity.type
_entity.pdbx_description
1 polymer ?
#
loop_
_entity_poly.entity_id
_entity_poly.type
_entity_poly.pdbx_seq_one_letter_code
_entity_poly.pdbx_strand_id
1 'polypeptide(L)'
;MTIERLLAAYGLPSDGKPPAVKDTKTLDEAYQLCVKMERDLIPRYEWLIKNAEDRDTARILNNLLIQTRYHLAMFEHALQFGGWHGGGRWGGRGHGPGMMWGW
;
A
#
# COMPACT_ATOMS: atom_id res chain seq x y z
N MET A 1 2.91 -4.43 16.29
CA MET A 1 2.48 -3.53 15.18
C MET A 1 1.67 -2.36 15.73
N THR A 2 1.60 -1.19 15.07
CA THR A 2 0.91 0.02 15.60
C THR A 2 -0.62 -0.16 15.75
N ILE A 3 -1.28 -0.88 14.83
CA ILE A 3 -2.71 -1.20 14.90
C ILE A 3 -3.04 -2.15 16.06
N GLU A 4 -2.22 -3.19 16.28
CA GLU A 4 -2.45 -4.14 17.38
C GLU A 4 -2.38 -3.44 18.74
N ARG A 5 -1.43 -2.50 18.89
CA ARG A 5 -1.30 -1.67 20.10
C ARG A 5 -2.50 -0.75 20.28
N LEU A 6 -3.02 -0.20 19.18
CA LEU A 6 -4.24 0.61 19.21
C LEU A 6 -5.44 -0.22 19.68
N LEU A 7 -5.68 -1.38 19.07
CA LEU A 7 -6.78 -2.28 19.46
C LEU A 7 -6.65 -2.73 20.92
N ALA A 8 -5.44 -3.11 21.34
CA ALA A 8 -5.17 -3.49 22.73
C ALA A 8 -5.45 -2.35 23.73
N ALA A 9 -5.11 -1.10 23.37
CA ALA A 9 -5.41 0.07 24.23
C ALA A 9 -6.91 0.29 24.45
N TYR A 10 -7.74 -0.12 23.48
CA TYR A 10 -9.20 -0.08 23.57
C TYR A 10 -9.82 -1.39 24.07
N GLY A 11 -9.03 -2.37 24.51
CA GLY A 11 -9.52 -3.67 24.97
C GLY A 11 -10.15 -4.52 23.86
N LEU A 12 -9.88 -4.20 22.59
CA LEU A 12 -10.39 -4.93 21.43
C LEU A 12 -9.44 -6.06 21.05
N PRO A 13 -9.97 -7.24 20.70
CA PRO A 13 -9.14 -8.33 20.23
C PRO A 13 -8.59 -8.03 18.83
N SER A 14 -7.32 -8.37 18.59
CA SER A 14 -6.66 -8.22 17.29
C SER A 14 -6.71 -9.49 16.44
N ASP A 15 -7.54 -10.47 16.82
CA ASP A 15 -7.63 -11.81 16.23
C ASP A 15 -8.58 -11.88 15.01
N GLY A 16 -8.95 -10.71 14.45
CA GLY A 16 -9.76 -10.64 13.24
C GLY A 16 -9.16 -11.52 12.16
N LYS A 17 -9.92 -12.53 11.71
CA LYS A 17 -9.46 -13.44 10.67
C LYS A 17 -9.07 -12.63 9.44
N PRO A 18 -7.80 -12.65 9.02
CA PRO A 18 -7.42 -11.97 7.80
C PRO A 18 -8.24 -12.57 6.65
N PRO A 19 -8.68 -11.75 5.68
CA PRO A 19 -9.30 -12.29 4.48
C PRO A 19 -8.33 -13.29 3.85
N ALA A 20 -8.88 -14.35 3.25
CA ALA A 20 -8.08 -15.35 2.57
C ALA A 20 -7.11 -14.66 1.59
N VAL A 21 -5.82 -15.02 1.70
CA VAL A 21 -4.80 -14.51 0.77
C VAL A 21 -5.21 -14.96 -0.63
N LYS A 22 -5.43 -13.99 -1.51
CA LYS A 22 -5.78 -14.28 -2.89
C LYS A 22 -4.50 -14.56 -3.66
N ASP A 23 -4.32 -15.80 -4.08
CA ASP A 23 -3.20 -16.16 -4.93
C ASP A 23 -3.31 -15.47 -6.30
N THR A 24 -2.19 -14.92 -6.76
CA THR A 24 -2.02 -14.28 -8.07
C THR A 24 -0.98 -15.04 -8.87
N LYS A 25 -1.22 -15.24 -10.16
CA LYS A 25 -0.36 -16.07 -11.02
C LYS A 25 0.82 -15.31 -11.60
N THR A 26 0.72 -13.98 -11.65
CA THR A 26 1.77 -13.10 -12.19
C THR A 26 2.02 -11.90 -11.27
N LEU A 27 3.17 -11.24 -11.45
CA LEU A 27 3.49 -10.01 -10.72
C LEU A 27 2.52 -8.86 -11.06
N ASP A 28 2.07 -8.76 -12.32
CA ASP A 28 1.09 -7.75 -12.72
C ASP A 28 -0.26 -7.96 -12.04
N GLU A 29 -0.72 -9.22 -11.95
CA GLU A 29 -1.93 -9.56 -11.19
C GLU A 29 -1.77 -9.23 -9.69
N ALA A 30 -0.58 -9.44 -9.13
CA ALA A 30 -0.26 -9.07 -7.76
C ALA A 30 -0.33 -7.56 -7.56
N TYR A 31 0.30 -6.77 -8.43
CA TYR A 31 0.25 -5.30 -8.34
C TYR A 31 -1.16 -4.76 -8.56
N GLN A 32 -1.94 -5.31 -9.49
CA GLN A 32 -3.35 -4.94 -9.68
C GLN A 32 -4.20 -5.23 -8.44
N LEU A 33 -3.98 -6.39 -7.81
CA LEU A 33 -4.65 -6.73 -6.56
C LEU A 33 -4.27 -5.74 -5.44
N CYS A 34 -2.99 -5.41 -5.31
CA CYS A 34 -2.52 -4.43 -4.33
C CYS A 34 -3.12 -3.04 -4.56
N VAL A 35 -3.12 -2.53 -5.80
CA VAL A 35 -3.79 -1.25 -6.15
C VAL A 35 -5.25 -1.26 -5.72
N LYS A 36 -5.97 -2.36 -5.99
CA LYS A 36 -7.36 -2.49 -5.57
C LYS A 36 -7.50 -2.43 -4.04
N MET A 37 -6.68 -3.19 -3.31
CA MET A 37 -6.72 -3.23 -1.85
C MET A 37 -6.43 -1.86 -1.22
N GLU A 38 -5.40 -1.16 -1.70
CA GLU A 38 -5.05 0.17 -1.18
C GLU A 38 -6.16 1.19 -1.49
N ARG A 39 -6.74 1.17 -2.69
CA ARG A 39 -7.90 2.02 -3.05
C ARG A 39 -9.12 1.74 -2.18
N ASP A 40 -9.38 0.48 -1.84
CA ASP A 40 -10.49 0.07 -0.97
C ASP A 40 -10.26 0.50 0.50
N LEU A 41 -9.01 0.62 0.94
CA LEU A 41 -8.64 1.02 2.30
C LEU A 41 -8.69 2.54 2.53
N ILE A 42 -8.30 3.35 1.54
CA ILE A 42 -8.28 4.82 1.63
C ILE A 42 -9.59 5.41 2.22
N PRO A 43 -10.78 5.15 1.65
CA PRO A 43 -12.01 5.76 2.16
C PRO A 43 -12.38 5.26 3.57
N ARG A 44 -11.93 4.06 3.96
CA ARG A 44 -12.14 3.53 5.32
C ARG A 44 -11.29 4.28 6.33
N TYR A 45 -10.02 4.52 6.02
CA TYR A 45 -9.16 5.35 6.88
C TYR A 45 -9.64 6.79 6.96
N GLU A 46 -10.07 7.38 5.84
CA GLU A 46 -10.64 8.74 5.83
C GLU A 46 -11.89 8.84 6.73
N TRP A 47 -12.78 7.85 6.65
CA TRP A 47 -13.93 7.78 7.54
C TRP A 47 -13.52 7.59 9.01
N LEU A 48 -12.60 6.68 9.31
CA LEU A 48 -12.13 6.42 10.67
C LEU A 48 -11.45 7.65 11.29
N ILE A 49 -10.64 8.39 10.53
CA ILE A 49 -10.00 9.62 10.99
C ILE A 49 -11.05 10.69 11.29
N LYS A 50 -12.06 10.84 10.41
CA LYS A 50 -13.14 11.82 10.58
C LYS A 50 -14.00 11.53 11.80
N ASN A 51 -14.18 10.26 12.16
CA ASN A 51 -15.04 9.83 13.26
C ASN A 51 -14.26 9.43 14.52
N ALA A 52 -12.94 9.64 14.55
CA ALA A 52 -12.14 9.36 15.74
C ALA A 52 -12.46 10.39 16.84
N GLU A 53 -12.93 9.91 17.99
CA GLU A 53 -13.21 10.73 19.17
C GLU A 53 -11.93 11.19 19.89
N ASP A 54 -10.83 10.45 19.70
CA ASP A 54 -9.51 10.73 20.27
C ASP A 54 -8.52 11.19 19.20
N ARG A 55 -7.77 12.25 19.54
CA ARG A 55 -6.80 12.89 18.64
C ARG A 55 -5.59 11.99 18.36
N ASP A 56 -5.16 11.18 19.32
CA ASP A 56 -4.01 10.29 19.13
C ASP A 56 -4.33 9.14 18.16
N THR A 57 -5.53 8.59 18.26
CA THR A 57 -6.09 7.60 17.35
C THR A 57 -6.23 8.18 15.95
N ALA A 58 -6.78 9.39 15.81
CA ALA A 58 -6.85 10.09 14.53
C ALA A 58 -5.46 10.27 13.90
N ARG A 59 -4.44 10.60 14.71
CA ARG A 59 -3.05 10.75 14.26
C ARG A 59 -2.43 9.43 13.80
N ILE A 60 -2.65 8.34 14.54
CA ILE A 60 -2.18 7.00 14.14
C ILE A 60 -2.84 6.57 12.82
N LEU A 61 -4.15 6.73 12.71
CA LEU A 61 -4.90 6.40 11.50
C LEU A 61 -4.46 7.26 10.30
N ASN A 62 -4.15 8.54 10.51
CA ASN A 62 -3.63 9.41 9.46
C ASN A 62 -2.24 8.98 8.97
N ASN A 63 -1.36 8.53 9.86
CA ASN A 63 -0.06 7.98 9.46
C ASN A 63 -0.23 6.71 8.59
N LEU A 64 -1.21 5.86 8.91
CA LEU A 64 -1.53 4.68 8.10
C LEU A 64 -2.12 5.06 6.75
N LEU A 65 -3.00 6.08 6.69
CA LEU A 65 -3.53 6.60 5.43
C LEU A 65 -2.41 7.13 4.52
N ILE A 66 -1.43 7.83 5.08
CA ILE A 66 -0.28 8.32 4.33
C ILE A 66 0.52 7.14 3.73
N GLN A 67 0.80 6.10 4.51
CA GLN A 67 1.48 4.88 4.01
C GLN A 67 0.68 4.18 2.91
N THR A 68 -0.64 4.04 3.09
CA THR A 68 -1.59 3.46 2.12
C THR A 68 -1.50 4.21 0.78
N ARG A 69 -1.46 5.55 0.81
CA ARG A 69 -1.33 6.38 -0.40
C ARG A 69 0.04 6.24 -1.07
N TYR A 70 1.12 6.12 -0.29
CA TYR A 70 2.44 5.84 -0.84
C TYR A 70 2.50 4.48 -1.54
N HIS A 71 1.95 3.43 -0.91
CA HIS A 71 1.87 2.11 -1.52
C HIS A 71 1.07 2.13 -2.82
N LEU A 72 -0.09 2.81 -2.84
CA LEU A 72 -0.89 2.96 -4.05
C LEU A 72 -0.07 3.55 -5.20
N ALA A 73 0.63 4.66 -4.95
CA ALA A 73 1.48 5.29 -5.95
C ALA A 73 2.62 4.37 -6.42
N MET A 74 3.24 3.63 -5.50
CA MET A 74 4.28 2.65 -5.83
C MET A 74 3.75 1.52 -6.73
N PHE A 75 2.58 0.95 -6.42
CA PHE A 75 2.00 -0.13 -7.22
C PHE A 75 1.49 0.36 -8.58
N GLU A 76 0.90 1.56 -8.65
CA GLU A 76 0.53 2.19 -9.92
C GLU A 76 1.75 2.45 -10.81
N HIS A 77 2.84 2.94 -10.22
CA HIS A 77 4.12 3.10 -10.92
C HIS A 77 4.67 1.74 -11.38
N ALA A 78 4.65 0.71 -10.53
CA ALA A 78 5.09 -0.63 -10.89
C ALA A 78 4.26 -1.22 -12.04
N LEU A 79 2.96 -0.96 -12.13
CA LEU A 79 2.14 -1.38 -13.27
C LEU A 79 2.46 -0.59 -14.54
N GLN A 80 2.71 0.71 -14.42
CA GLN A 80 3.00 1.59 -15.55
C GLN A 80 4.37 1.29 -16.19
N PHE A 81 5.34 0.87 -15.38
CA PHE A 81 6.71 0.56 -15.84
C PHE A 81 7.04 -0.94 -15.88
N GLY A 82 6.28 -1.78 -15.18
CA GLY A 82 6.47 -3.24 -15.08
C GLY A 82 5.76 -4.06 -16.16
N GLY A 83 4.87 -3.43 -16.95
CA GLY A 83 4.25 -4.05 -18.13
C GLY A 83 5.20 -4.32 -19.31
N TRP A 84 6.52 -4.14 -19.14
CA TRP A 84 7.53 -4.56 -20.11
C TRP A 84 7.72 -6.08 -20.00
N HIS A 85 6.77 -6.83 -20.56
CA HIS A 85 6.95 -8.27 -20.81
C HIS A 85 8.30 -8.51 -21.47
N GLY A 86 9.06 -9.46 -20.93
CA GLY A 86 10.34 -9.90 -21.46
C GLY A 86 10.25 -10.22 -22.96
N GLY A 87 11.20 -9.69 -23.72
CA GLY A 87 11.35 -9.99 -25.13
C GLY A 87 11.88 -8.83 -25.96
N GLY A 88 13.13 -8.39 -25.72
CA GLY A 88 13.80 -7.50 -26.67
C GLY A 88 14.84 -6.57 -26.07
N ARG A 89 16.11 -6.95 -26.23
CA ARG A 89 17.23 -6.04 -26.56
C ARG A 89 17.67 -5.03 -25.48
N TRP A 90 18.05 -5.53 -24.30
CA TRP A 90 19.07 -4.86 -23.47
C TRP A 90 20.40 -5.63 -23.49
N GLY A 91 20.77 -6.08 -24.69
CA GLY A 91 22.18 -6.16 -25.08
C GLY A 91 22.54 -4.82 -25.71
N GLY A 92 23.09 -3.89 -24.95
CA GLY A 92 23.51 -2.60 -25.50
C GLY A 92 23.70 -1.53 -24.44
N ARG A 93 24.97 -1.19 -24.22
CA ARG A 93 25.47 0.01 -23.54
C ARG A 93 24.58 1.24 -23.78
N GLY A 94 24.27 2.00 -22.73
CA GLY A 94 23.69 3.34 -22.89
C GLY A 94 23.46 4.04 -21.56
N HIS A 95 24.22 5.10 -21.31
CA HIS A 95 24.03 6.06 -20.21
C HIS A 95 22.60 6.61 -20.17
N GLY A 96 22.00 6.62 -18.98
CA GLY A 96 20.80 7.40 -18.65
C GLY A 96 20.96 7.98 -17.24
N PRO A 97 20.76 9.29 -17.02
CA PRO A 97 21.07 9.91 -15.74
C PRO A 97 20.09 9.52 -14.63
N GLY A 98 20.66 8.98 -13.55
CA GLY A 98 20.31 9.23 -12.14
C GLY A 98 18.83 9.20 -11.74
N MET A 99 18.39 8.06 -11.20
CA MET A 99 17.23 8.04 -10.31
C MET A 99 17.65 8.59 -8.93
N MET A 100 17.52 9.90 -8.75
CA MET A 100 17.47 10.52 -7.42
C MET A 100 16.01 10.46 -6.93
N TRP A 101 15.68 9.46 -6.12
CA TRP A 101 14.52 9.54 -5.24
C TRP A 101 15.02 10.05 -3.89
N GLY A 102 14.88 11.36 -3.69
CA GLY A 102 15.24 12.03 -2.45
C GLY A 102 14.10 11.97 -1.43
N TRP A 103 14.54 11.89 -0.16
CA TRP A 103 13.83 11.93 1.13
C TRP A 103 13.35 10.59 1.69
#